data_AF-A0A7C6S4U7-F1
#
_entry.id   AF-A0A7C6S4U7-F1
#
_cell.length_a   1.000
_cell.length_b   1.000
_cell.length_c   1.000
_cell.angle_alpha   90.00
_cell.angle_beta   90.00
_cell.angle_gamma   90.00
#
_symmetry.space_group_name_H-M   'P 1'
#
loop_
_entity.id
_entity.type
_entity.pdbx_description
1 polymer ?
#
loop_
_entity_poly.entity_id
_entity_poly.type
_entity_poly.pdbx_seq_one_letter_code
_entity_poly.pdbx_strand_id
1 'polypeptide(L)'
;MSSYNRIGAVASSANRGVMVQIMREEWGFRGYNVTDFTGVTMKAAPKESLLCGTTAFCGFGTTLNDSYSHGWSAQTFAGDRDLLLAIRQNAHYTLYALANSLAMNGINSTSRVVQLMTWWRATYISLIVIFSAAALASIAFYTVSLVKRSKEVK
;
A
#
# COMPACT_ATOMS: atom_id res chain seq x y z
N MET A 1 -2.62 14.44 -13.08
CA MET A 1 -3.17 13.07 -12.94
C MET A 1 -3.25 12.46 -14.32
N SER A 2 -2.80 11.22 -14.53
CA SER A 2 -2.89 10.56 -15.84
C SER A 2 -4.23 9.84 -15.99
N SER A 3 -4.83 9.88 -17.17
CA SER A 3 -6.11 9.26 -17.48
C SER A 3 -6.04 7.74 -17.69
N TYR A 4 -7.20 7.07 -17.75
CA TYR A 4 -7.30 5.64 -18.07
C TYR A 4 -7.06 5.30 -19.55
N ASN A 5 -7.24 6.26 -20.46
CA ASN A 5 -7.13 6.00 -21.88
C ASN A 5 -5.69 5.73 -22.29
N ARG A 6 -5.54 5.30 -23.55
CA ARG A 6 -4.26 5.21 -24.22
C ARG A 6 -4.01 6.45 -25.07
N ILE A 7 -2.74 6.81 -25.22
CA ILE A 7 -2.26 7.79 -26.20
C ILE A 7 -1.49 6.98 -27.23
N GLY A 8 -2.11 6.80 -28.40
CA GLY A 8 -1.72 5.73 -29.32
C GLY A 8 -1.95 4.35 -28.70
N ALA A 9 -0.94 3.48 -28.77
CA ALA A 9 -1.00 2.12 -28.21
C ALA A 9 -0.59 2.03 -26.73
N VAL A 10 -0.14 3.14 -26.11
CA VAL A 10 0.48 3.13 -24.78
C VAL A 10 -0.47 3.76 -23.76
N ALA A 11 -0.58 3.15 -22.57
CA ALA A 11 -1.34 3.72 -21.45
C ALA A 11 -0.78 5.09 -21.06
N SER A 12 -1.67 6.04 -20.72
CA SER A 12 -1.25 7.42 -20.44
C SER A 12 -0.22 7.53 -19.31
N SER A 13 -0.33 6.69 -18.26
CA SER A 13 0.64 6.64 -17.15
C SER A 13 2.01 6.07 -17.53
N ALA A 14 2.08 5.31 -18.63
CA ALA A 14 3.28 4.64 -19.14
C ALA A 14 3.78 5.27 -20.45
N ASN A 15 3.27 6.44 -20.84
CA ASN A 15 3.66 7.08 -22.08
C ASN A 15 4.87 8.00 -21.85
N ARG A 16 6.08 7.55 -22.20
CA ARG A 16 7.33 8.32 -22.03
C ARG A 16 7.31 9.67 -22.77
N GLY A 17 6.64 9.77 -23.92
CA GLY A 17 6.54 11.02 -24.67
C GLY A 17 5.82 12.09 -23.89
N VAL A 18 4.68 11.75 -23.30
CA VAL A 18 3.91 12.70 -22.50
C VAL A 18 4.53 12.89 -21.11
N MET A 19 4.82 11.81 -20.42
CA MET A 19 5.18 11.82 -18.99
C MET A 19 6.62 12.26 -18.73
N VAL A 20 7.53 12.08 -19.69
CA VAL A 20 8.95 12.43 -19.52
C VAL A 20 9.33 13.54 -20.49
N GLN A 21 9.22 13.31 -21.80
CA GLN A 21 9.73 14.27 -22.79
C GLN A 21 9.00 15.61 -22.69
N ILE A 22 7.67 15.62 -22.82
CA ILE A 22 6.90 16.85 -22.73
C ILE A 22 6.87 17.37 -21.28
N MET A 23 6.34 16.57 -20.35
CA MET A 23 6.07 17.08 -19.00
C MET A 23 7.35 17.44 -18.22
N ARG A 24 8.40 16.61 -18.28
CA ARG A 24 9.63 16.83 -17.49
C ARG A 24 10.70 17.60 -18.27
N GLU A 25 11.01 17.17 -19.50
CA GLU A 25 12.15 17.69 -20.26
C GLU A 25 11.81 19.03 -20.94
N GLU A 26 10.62 19.16 -21.54
CA GLU A 26 10.20 20.40 -22.23
C GLU A 26 9.58 21.42 -21.26
N TRP A 27 8.60 21.01 -20.45
CA TRP A 27 7.86 21.94 -19.58
C TRP A 27 8.52 22.14 -18.21
N GLY A 28 9.53 21.33 -17.87
CA GLY A 28 10.27 21.47 -16.63
C GLY A 28 9.46 21.12 -15.37
N PHE A 29 8.40 20.33 -15.46
CA PHE A 29 7.59 19.97 -14.29
C PHE A 29 8.40 19.13 -13.30
N ARG A 30 8.54 19.60 -12.05
CA ARG A 30 9.28 18.92 -10.97
C ARG A 30 8.39 18.57 -9.77
N GLY A 31 7.17 18.12 -10.05
CA GLY A 31 6.19 17.79 -9.01
C GLY A 31 5.75 16.33 -8.99
N TYR A 32 4.78 16.09 -8.12
CA TYR A 32 4.03 14.85 -7.99
C TYR A 32 3.05 14.67 -9.16
N ASN A 33 2.99 13.45 -9.69
CA ASN A 33 1.92 12.99 -10.56
C ASN A 33 1.34 11.67 -10.03
N VAL A 34 0.13 11.37 -10.45
CA VAL A 34 -0.59 10.19 -9.99
C VAL A 34 -1.46 9.66 -11.11
N THR A 35 -1.67 8.35 -11.14
CA THR A 35 -2.71 7.76 -11.98
C THR A 35 -4.09 8.23 -11.54
N ASP A 36 -5.07 8.16 -12.45
CA ASP A 36 -6.47 8.09 -12.04
C ASP A 36 -6.72 6.87 -11.15
N PHE A 37 -7.90 6.79 -10.54
CA PHE A 37 -8.25 5.81 -9.52
C PHE A 37 -8.25 4.38 -10.07
N THR A 38 -7.20 3.60 -9.85
CA THR A 38 -7.11 2.24 -10.38
C THR A 38 -8.07 1.25 -9.69
N GLY A 39 -8.76 1.67 -8.62
CA GLY A 39 -9.59 0.78 -7.81
C GLY A 39 -8.75 -0.28 -7.09
N VAL A 40 -9.42 -1.32 -6.59
CA VAL A 40 -8.76 -2.45 -5.91
C VAL A 40 -8.10 -3.44 -6.88
N THR A 41 -8.37 -3.37 -8.19
CA THR A 41 -7.76 -4.26 -9.18
C THR A 41 -6.90 -3.46 -10.13
N MET A 42 -5.62 -3.83 -10.25
CA MET A 42 -4.64 -3.10 -11.04
C MET A 42 -5.05 -3.02 -12.52
N LYS A 43 -5.54 -1.85 -12.93
CA LYS A 43 -5.82 -1.50 -14.34
C LYS A 43 -4.70 -0.63 -14.96
N ALA A 44 -3.61 -0.42 -14.23
CA ALA A 44 -2.42 0.28 -14.70
C ALA A 44 -1.28 -0.72 -14.93
N ALA A 45 -0.38 -0.42 -15.87
CA ALA A 45 0.85 -1.18 -16.12
C ALA A 45 1.96 -0.56 -15.25
N PRO A 46 2.20 -1.03 -14.01
CA PRO A 46 2.80 -0.16 -13.01
C PRO A 46 4.33 -0.19 -13.06
N LYS A 47 4.96 -1.26 -13.55
CA LYS A 47 6.40 -1.26 -13.85
C LYS A 47 6.69 -0.26 -14.97
N GLU A 48 5.93 -0.31 -16.05
CA GLU A 48 6.05 0.58 -17.21
C GLU A 48 5.75 2.04 -16.82
N SER A 49 4.76 2.24 -15.97
CA SER A 49 4.39 3.57 -15.46
C SER A 49 5.49 4.15 -14.58
N LEU A 50 6.10 3.35 -13.69
CA LEU A 50 7.26 3.79 -12.88
C LEU A 50 8.44 4.18 -13.76
N LEU A 51 8.79 3.34 -14.74
CA LEU A 51 9.86 3.62 -15.70
C LEU A 51 9.58 4.89 -16.52
N CYS A 52 8.31 5.23 -16.74
CA CYS A 52 7.90 6.44 -17.44
C CYS A 52 7.58 7.62 -16.50
N GLY A 53 8.04 7.60 -15.25
CA GLY A 53 7.99 8.77 -14.37
C GLY A 53 6.67 8.97 -13.63
N THR A 54 5.81 7.94 -13.53
CA THR A 54 4.66 7.95 -12.63
C THR A 54 5.13 7.86 -11.18
N THR A 55 4.73 8.81 -10.33
CA THR A 55 5.22 8.95 -8.96
C THR A 55 4.31 8.33 -7.90
N ALA A 56 3.04 8.09 -8.23
CA ALA A 56 2.10 7.39 -7.38
C ALA A 56 0.95 6.75 -8.17
N PHE A 57 0.30 5.78 -7.54
CA PHE A 57 -0.88 5.11 -8.07
C PHE A 57 -2.06 5.37 -7.15
N CYS A 58 -3.13 5.98 -7.69
CA CYS A 58 -4.32 6.30 -6.92
C CYS A 58 -5.17 5.03 -6.77
N GLY A 59 -5.36 4.53 -5.54
CA GLY A 59 -6.20 3.36 -5.28
C GLY A 59 -5.44 2.08 -4.88
N PHE A 60 -4.11 2.11 -4.75
CA PHE A 60 -3.40 1.03 -4.08
C PHE A 60 -3.86 0.94 -2.62
N GLY A 61 -4.38 -0.24 -2.22
CA GLY A 61 -4.81 -0.50 -0.85
C GLY A 61 -3.65 -0.35 0.15
N THR A 62 -3.98 -0.02 1.39
CA THR A 62 -3.02 0.22 2.49
C THR A 62 -2.30 -1.03 2.97
N THR A 63 -2.70 -2.22 2.51
CA THR A 63 -2.08 -3.49 2.88
C THR A 63 -1.16 -3.96 1.76
N LEU A 64 0.14 -3.95 2.03
CA LEU A 64 1.17 -4.73 1.34
C LEU A 64 0.93 -6.25 1.44
N ASN A 65 -0.16 -6.71 2.07
CA ASN A 65 -0.56 -8.11 2.11
C ASN A 65 -1.03 -8.56 0.71
N ASP A 66 -0.07 -9.09 -0.03
CA ASP A 66 -0.06 -10.10 -1.09
C ASP A 66 -1.08 -10.08 -2.25
N SER A 67 -2.31 -9.59 -2.07
CA SER A 67 -3.31 -9.60 -3.14
C SER A 67 -3.22 -8.37 -4.05
N TYR A 68 -2.71 -7.25 -3.54
CA TYR A 68 -2.65 -5.97 -4.26
C TYR A 68 -1.24 -5.53 -4.64
N SER A 69 -0.22 -6.10 -4.01
CA SER A 69 1.19 -5.83 -4.34
C SER A 69 1.64 -6.59 -5.59
N HIS A 70 0.87 -7.56 -6.10
CA HIS A 70 1.25 -8.41 -7.24
C HIS A 70 2.66 -9.01 -7.11
N GLY A 71 3.06 -9.38 -5.88
CA GLY A 71 4.40 -9.91 -5.60
C GLY A 71 5.52 -8.86 -5.66
N TRP A 72 5.19 -7.57 -5.58
CA TRP A 72 6.17 -6.49 -5.54
C TRP A 72 6.77 -6.40 -4.14
N SER A 73 8.05 -6.71 -4.07
CA SER A 73 8.86 -6.62 -2.86
C SER A 73 10.21 -6.01 -3.20
N ALA A 74 10.96 -5.59 -2.18
CA ALA A 74 12.33 -5.14 -2.37
C ALA A 74 13.19 -6.23 -3.07
N GLN A 75 12.91 -7.50 -2.77
CA GLN A 75 13.57 -8.66 -3.36
C GLN A 75 13.23 -8.80 -4.85
N THR A 76 11.96 -8.58 -5.23
CA THR A 76 11.50 -8.63 -6.62
C THR A 76 12.20 -7.59 -7.50
N PHE A 77 12.58 -6.45 -6.93
CA PHE A 77 13.22 -5.35 -7.66
C PHE A 77 14.75 -5.31 -7.59
N ALA A 78 15.37 -6.12 -6.72
CA ALA A 78 16.80 -6.05 -6.45
C ALA A 78 17.68 -6.26 -7.71
N GLY A 79 17.19 -7.02 -8.70
CA GLY A 79 17.89 -7.27 -9.96
C GLY A 79 17.67 -6.24 -11.07
N ASP A 80 16.76 -5.29 -10.90
CA ASP A 80 16.35 -4.34 -11.96
C ASP A 80 16.86 -2.93 -11.66
N ARG A 81 18.08 -2.63 -12.10
CA ARG A 81 18.75 -1.34 -11.87
C ARG A 81 17.93 -0.15 -12.36
N ASP A 82 17.35 -0.25 -13.56
CA ASP A 82 16.64 0.87 -14.18
C ASP A 82 15.36 1.19 -13.42
N LEU A 83 14.64 0.16 -12.98
CA LEU A 83 13.48 0.33 -12.12
C LEU A 83 13.86 0.97 -10.78
N LEU A 84 14.96 0.54 -10.15
CA LEU A 84 15.44 1.14 -8.88
C LEU A 84 15.81 2.61 -9.06
N LEU A 85 16.46 2.98 -10.17
CA LEU A 85 16.77 4.37 -10.49
C LEU A 85 15.51 5.20 -10.74
N ALA A 86 14.52 4.63 -11.47
CA ALA A 86 13.24 5.27 -11.70
C ALA A 86 12.47 5.49 -10.38
N ILE A 87 12.42 4.48 -9.51
CA ILE A 87 11.81 4.58 -8.17
C ILE A 87 12.48 5.68 -7.35
N ARG A 88 13.82 5.72 -7.31
CA ARG A 88 14.56 6.76 -6.59
C ARG A 88 14.20 8.15 -7.10
N GLN A 89 14.17 8.34 -8.42
CA GLN A 89 13.86 9.62 -9.03
C GLN A 89 12.40 10.03 -8.79
N ASN A 90 11.47 9.09 -8.91
CA ASN A 90 10.04 9.33 -8.67
C ASN A 90 9.77 9.66 -7.20
N ALA A 91 10.43 8.95 -6.27
CA ALA A 91 10.37 9.24 -4.84
C ALA A 91 10.90 10.65 -4.53
N HIS A 92 11.98 11.08 -5.17
CA HIS A 92 12.48 12.44 -5.03
C HIS A 92 11.42 13.47 -5.44
N TYR A 93 10.72 13.29 -6.56
CA TYR A 93 9.65 14.20 -6.98
C TYR A 93 8.47 14.23 -5.99
N THR A 94 8.05 13.07 -5.48
CA THR A 94 6.98 12.98 -4.47
C THR A 94 7.38 13.68 -3.18
N LEU A 95 8.58 13.41 -2.66
CA LEU A 95 9.07 14.01 -1.42
C LEU A 95 9.31 15.51 -1.58
N TYR A 96 9.82 15.95 -2.73
CA TYR A 96 9.95 17.37 -3.03
C TYR A 96 8.59 18.09 -3.01
N ALA A 97 7.57 17.50 -3.64
CA ALA A 97 6.21 18.05 -3.62
C ALA A 97 5.62 18.07 -2.20
N LEU A 98 5.83 17.00 -1.41
CA LEU A 98 5.38 16.93 -0.02
C LEU A 98 6.06 17.98 0.85
N ALA A 99 7.39 18.09 0.77
CA ALA A 99 8.20 19.02 1.56
C ALA A 99 7.82 20.49 1.31
N ASN A 100 7.38 20.82 0.08
CA ASN A 100 6.94 22.16 -0.30
C ASN A 100 5.41 22.34 -0.21
N SER A 101 4.71 21.48 0.52
CA SER A 101 3.25 21.56 0.69
C SER A 101 2.87 21.99 2.12
N LEU A 102 1.62 22.45 2.26
CA LEU A 102 1.04 22.76 3.58
C LEU A 102 0.92 21.54 4.49
N ALA A 103 1.11 20.30 3.98
CA ALA A 103 1.10 19.09 4.80
C ALA A 103 2.27 19.05 5.81
N MET A 104 3.32 19.82 5.57
CA MET A 104 4.45 19.96 6.52
C MET A 104 4.20 21.04 7.58
N ASN A 105 3.11 21.81 7.49
CA ASN A 105 2.79 22.80 8.51
C ASN A 105 2.54 22.10 9.85
N GLY A 106 3.28 22.50 10.89
CA GLY A 106 3.18 21.90 12.22
C GLY A 106 4.04 20.64 12.42
N ILE A 107 4.83 20.24 11.43
CA ILE A 107 5.82 19.17 11.56
C ILE A 107 7.22 19.80 11.73
N ASN A 108 7.95 19.41 12.77
CA ASN A 108 9.32 19.85 13.02
C ASN A 108 10.18 18.68 13.54
N SER A 109 11.44 18.97 13.94
CA SER A 109 12.39 17.96 14.42
C SER A 109 11.95 17.23 15.71
N THR A 110 10.97 17.75 16.43
CA THR A 110 10.41 17.13 17.65
C THR A 110 9.13 16.33 17.37
N SER A 111 8.56 16.46 16.17
CA SER A 111 7.39 15.71 15.75
C SER A 111 7.74 14.22 15.61
N ARG A 112 6.90 13.37 16.20
CA ARG A 112 7.06 11.92 16.13
C ARG A 112 5.70 11.25 15.94
N VAL A 113 5.68 10.16 15.17
CA VAL A 113 4.51 9.31 15.04
C VAL A 113 4.40 8.46 16.30
N VAL A 114 3.30 8.61 17.03
CA VAL A 114 2.99 7.78 18.20
C VAL A 114 1.76 6.94 17.92
N GLN A 115 1.82 5.66 18.27
CA GLN A 115 0.64 4.80 18.27
C GLN A 115 -0.15 5.08 19.54
N LEU A 116 -1.36 5.63 19.38
CA LEU A 116 -2.26 5.88 20.49
C LEU A 116 -3.23 4.71 20.63
N MET A 117 -3.21 4.08 21.81
CA MET A 117 -4.26 3.15 22.19
C MET A 117 -5.47 3.94 22.63
N THR A 118 -6.42 4.12 21.73
CA THR A 118 -7.71 4.73 22.08
C THR A 118 -8.49 3.79 23.00
N TRP A 119 -9.30 4.35 23.90
CA TRP A 119 -10.07 3.55 24.85
C TRP A 119 -10.96 2.51 24.13
N TRP A 120 -11.57 2.88 23.01
CA TRP A 120 -12.41 1.96 22.22
C TRP A 120 -11.59 0.84 21.57
N ARG A 121 -10.33 1.11 21.18
CA ARG A 121 -9.39 0.07 20.72
C ARG A 121 -9.07 -0.91 21.83
N ALA A 122 -8.74 -0.41 23.01
CA ALA A 122 -8.50 -1.24 24.18
C ALA A 122 -9.75 -2.10 24.50
N THR A 123 -10.95 -1.52 24.43
CA THR A 123 -12.20 -2.23 24.72
C THR A 123 -12.44 -3.40 23.77
N TYR A 124 -12.43 -3.19 22.44
CA TYR A 124 -12.72 -4.30 21.53
C TYR A 124 -11.60 -5.35 21.55
N ILE A 125 -10.32 -4.96 21.73
CA ILE A 125 -9.22 -5.93 21.88
C ILE A 125 -9.45 -6.80 23.11
N SER A 126 -9.84 -6.18 24.24
CA SER A 126 -10.12 -6.91 25.48
C SER A 126 -11.28 -7.90 25.30
N LEU A 127 -12.36 -7.48 24.65
CA LEU A 127 -13.50 -8.35 24.35
C LEU A 127 -13.08 -9.52 23.44
N ILE A 128 -12.30 -9.27 22.38
CA ILE A 128 -11.77 -10.32 21.51
C ILE A 128 -10.98 -11.35 22.32
N VAL A 129 -10.08 -10.89 23.19
CA VAL A 129 -9.27 -11.77 24.05
C VAL A 129 -10.14 -12.60 24.98
N ILE A 130 -11.09 -11.97 25.68
CA ILE A 130 -12.01 -12.64 26.61
C ILE A 130 -12.84 -13.71 25.89
N PHE A 131 -13.48 -13.37 24.78
CA PHE A 131 -14.32 -14.31 24.03
C PHE A 131 -13.50 -15.41 23.37
N SER A 132 -12.28 -15.11 22.91
CA SER A 132 -11.37 -16.12 22.36
C SER A 132 -10.95 -17.13 23.43
N ALA A 133 -10.63 -16.67 24.64
CA ALA A 133 -10.32 -17.53 25.77
C ALA A 133 -11.54 -18.38 26.20
N ALA A 134 -12.73 -17.77 26.27
CA ALA A 134 -13.97 -18.48 26.58
C ALA A 134 -14.32 -19.55 25.53
N ALA A 135 -14.09 -19.26 24.24
CA ALA A 135 -14.28 -20.21 23.16
C ALA A 135 -13.31 -21.40 23.27
N LEU A 136 -12.02 -21.15 23.52
CA LEU A 136 -11.02 -22.21 23.73
C LEU A 136 -11.37 -23.07 24.96
N ALA A 137 -11.79 -22.46 26.05
CA ALA A 137 -12.24 -23.18 27.24
C ALA A 137 -13.46 -24.06 26.94
N SER A 138 -14.45 -23.54 26.20
CA SER A 138 -15.64 -24.29 25.81
C SER A 138 -15.30 -25.50 24.94
N ILE A 139 -14.38 -25.35 23.98
CA ILE A 139 -13.88 -26.47 23.16
C ILE A 139 -13.18 -27.51 24.03
N ALA A 140 -12.33 -27.08 24.97
CA ALA A 140 -11.65 -28.00 25.89
C ALA A 140 -12.64 -28.78 26.77
N PHE A 141 -13.64 -28.11 27.37
CA PHE A 141 -14.66 -28.78 28.17
C PHE A 141 -15.51 -29.74 27.32
N TYR A 142 -15.87 -29.35 26.11
CA TYR A 142 -16.62 -30.21 25.18
C TYR A 142 -15.83 -31.48 24.83
N THR A 143 -14.56 -31.35 24.46
CA THR A 143 -13.70 -32.52 24.15
C THR A 143 -13.52 -33.44 25.34
N VAL A 144 -13.29 -32.91 26.55
CA VAL A 144 -13.23 -33.70 27.79
C VAL A 144 -14.54 -34.44 28.04
N SER A 145 -15.69 -33.80 27.82
CA SER A 145 -17.01 -34.42 28.01
C SER A 145 -17.25 -35.60 27.07
N LEU A 146 -16.83 -35.48 25.79
CA LEU A 146 -16.94 -36.55 24.80
C LEU A 146 -16.05 -37.75 25.16
N VAL A 147 -14.81 -37.50 25.60
CA VAL A 147 -13.88 -38.56 26.02
C VAL A 147 -14.41 -39.30 27.24
N LYS A 148 -14.99 -38.60 28.23
CA LYS A 148 -15.61 -39.24 29.40
C LYS A 148 -16.83 -40.09 29.00
N ARG A 149 -17.73 -39.56 28.18
CA ARG A 149 -18.92 -40.29 27.70
C ARG A 149 -18.56 -41.53 26.89
N SER A 150 -17.49 -41.50 26.09
CA SER A 150 -16.99 -42.69 25.39
C SER A 150 -16.44 -43.78 26.32
N LYS A 151 -15.99 -43.42 27.54
CA LYS A 151 -15.49 -44.38 28.54
C LYS A 151 -16.62 -45.01 29.36
N GLU A 152 -17.75 -44.33 29.54
CA GLU A 152 -18.92 -44.84 30.27
C GLU A 152 -19.80 -45.79 29.44
N VAL A 153 -19.67 -45.77 28.10
CA VAL A 153 -20.43 -46.63 27.18
C VAL A 153 -19.70 -47.95 26.87
N LYS A 154 -18.53 -48.19 27.46
CA LYS A 154 -17.82 -49.49 27.46
C LYS A 154 -17.97 -50.17 28.80
#